data_AF-A0A1F8S929-F1
#
_entry.id   AF-A0A1F8S929-F1
#
_cell.length_a   1.000
_cell.length_b   1.000
_cell.length_c   1.000
_cell.angle_alpha   90.00
_cell.angle_beta   90.00
_cell.angle_gamma   90.00
#
_symmetry.space_group_name_H-M   'P 1'
#
loop_
_entity.id
_entity.type
_entity.pdbx_description
1 polymer ?
#
loop_
_entity_poly.entity_id
_entity_poly.type
_entity_poly.pdbx_seq_one_letter_code
_entity_poly.pdbx_strand_id
1 'polypeptide(L)'
;MRDGHLRGALSRPATQRQMDVLAAFVTAGGSVADAAELVGIRPSTAKRHLADMRARSGLTTEQLIYAGRAAGWLVVPSLEPL
;
A
#
# COMPACT_ATOMS: atom_id res chain seq x y z
N MET A 1 -10.68 -1.46 38.52
CA MET A 1 -9.49 -2.11 37.92
C MET A 1 -9.73 -2.13 36.42
N ARG A 2 -8.93 -1.39 35.63
CA ARG A 2 -9.09 -1.23 34.18
C ARG A 2 -8.11 -2.17 33.49
N ASP A 3 -8.62 -3.09 32.70
CA ASP A 3 -7.81 -4.00 31.89
C ASP A 3 -7.01 -3.19 30.85
N GLY A 4 -5.69 -3.30 30.94
CA GLY A 4 -4.75 -2.65 30.06
C GLY A 4 -4.84 -3.22 28.65
N HIS A 5 -5.45 -2.46 27.74
CA HIS A 5 -5.37 -2.76 26.32
C HIS A 5 -3.96 -2.43 25.83
N LEU A 6 -3.25 -3.46 25.37
CA LEU A 6 -1.88 -3.44 24.89
C LEU A 6 -1.71 -2.38 23.78
N ARG A 7 -1.12 -1.22 24.14
CA ARG A 7 -0.50 -0.31 23.17
C ARG A 7 0.72 -1.03 22.58
N GLY A 8 0.62 -1.52 21.34
CA GLY A 8 1.81 -2.05 20.67
C GLY A 8 1.59 -2.71 19.31
N ALA A 9 0.42 -3.30 19.05
CA ALA A 9 0.11 -3.78 17.71
C ALA A 9 -0.30 -2.58 16.85
N LEU A 10 0.65 -2.00 16.12
CA LEU A 10 0.39 -0.97 15.11
C LEU A 10 -0.80 -1.43 14.26
N SER A 11 -1.94 -0.74 14.36
CA SER A 11 -3.08 -0.91 13.46
C SER A 11 -2.52 -1.04 12.05
N ARG A 12 -2.72 -2.20 11.40
CA ARG A 12 -2.20 -2.45 10.05
C ARG A 12 -2.52 -1.22 9.18
N PRO A 13 -1.49 -0.51 8.65
CA PRO A 13 -1.71 0.76 7.97
C PRO A 13 -2.62 0.63 6.74
N ALA A 14 -2.76 -0.59 6.21
CA ALA A 14 -3.57 -0.94 5.05
C ALA A 14 -4.24 -2.31 5.22
N THR A 15 -5.39 -2.53 4.58
CA THR A 15 -5.94 -3.88 4.41
C THR A 15 -5.07 -4.67 3.42
N GLN A 16 -5.16 -6.01 3.44
CA GLN A 16 -4.42 -6.85 2.48
C GLN A 16 -4.70 -6.42 1.03
N ARG A 17 -5.96 -6.14 0.68
CA ARG A 17 -6.31 -5.66 -0.66
C ARG A 17 -5.70 -4.31 -1.02
N GLN A 18 -5.59 -3.40 -0.07
CA GLN A 18 -4.89 -2.14 -0.32
C GLN A 18 -3.39 -2.38 -0.57
N MET A 19 -2.76 -3.27 0.19
CA MET A 19 -1.35 -3.64 -0.01
C MET A 19 -1.12 -4.33 -1.37
N ASP A 20 -2.00 -5.24 -1.76
CA ASP A 20 -1.95 -5.92 -3.06
C ASP A 20 -2.02 -4.90 -4.21
N VAL A 21 -2.89 -3.89 -4.09
CA VAL A 21 -3.02 -2.82 -5.11
C VAL A 21 -1.78 -1.93 -5.15
N LEU A 22 -1.16 -1.61 -4.01
CA LEU A 22 0.10 -0.86 -4.01
C LEU A 22 1.24 -1.67 -4.64
N ALA A 23 1.32 -2.97 -4.37
CA ALA A 23 2.31 -3.85 -5.00
C ALA A 23 2.12 -3.90 -6.52
N ALA A 24 0.88 -4.11 -6.98
CA ALA A 24 0.56 -4.11 -8.41
C ALA A 24 0.85 -2.74 -9.05
N PHE A 25 0.57 -1.64 -8.36
CA PHE A 25 0.91 -0.28 -8.82
C PHE A 25 2.40 -0.09 -9.02
N VAL A 26 3.23 -0.59 -8.12
CA VAL A 26 4.69 -0.54 -8.27
C VAL A 26 5.16 -1.44 -9.41
N THR A 27 4.66 -2.68 -9.50
CA THR A 27 4.98 -3.60 -10.60
C THR A 27 4.59 -3.03 -11.97
N ALA A 28 3.49 -2.29 -12.02
CA ALA A 28 2.98 -1.62 -13.22
C ALA A 28 3.66 -0.26 -13.52
N GLY A 29 4.77 0.08 -12.86
CA GLY A 29 5.48 1.33 -13.10
C GLY A 29 4.66 2.59 -12.76
N GLY A 30 3.71 2.49 -11.83
CA GLY A 30 2.83 3.59 -11.44
C GLY A 30 1.56 3.75 -12.26
N SER A 31 1.21 2.77 -13.11
CA SER A 31 -0.05 2.76 -13.84
C SER A 31 -1.20 2.20 -12.99
N VAL A 32 -2.24 3.00 -12.76
CA VAL A 32 -3.45 2.55 -12.04
C VAL A 32 -4.27 1.55 -12.88
N ALA A 33 -4.27 1.70 -14.20
CA ALA A 33 -5.02 0.84 -15.10
C ALA A 33 -4.42 -0.58 -15.09
N ASP A 34 -3.11 -0.67 -15.30
CA ASP A 34 -2.42 -1.97 -15.36
C ASP A 34 -2.38 -2.63 -13.97
N ALA A 35 -2.23 -1.85 -12.90
CA ALA A 35 -2.37 -2.36 -11.54
C ALA A 35 -3.76 -2.97 -11.27
N ALA A 36 -4.82 -2.34 -11.79
CA ALA A 36 -6.16 -2.83 -11.63
C ALA A 36 -6.38 -4.12 -12.43
N GLU A 37 -5.78 -4.23 -13.62
CA GLU A 37 -5.77 -5.45 -14.43
C GLU A 37 -5.03 -6.59 -13.70
N LEU A 38 -3.82 -6.33 -13.19
CA LEU A 38 -3.02 -7.30 -12.42
C LEU A 38 -3.76 -7.85 -11.18
N VAL A 39 -4.60 -7.04 -10.54
CA VAL A 39 -5.37 -7.43 -9.34
C VAL A 39 -6.79 -7.93 -9.67
N GLY A 40 -7.23 -7.82 -10.93
CA GLY A 40 -8.56 -8.24 -11.36
C GLY A 40 -9.70 -7.37 -10.82
N ILE A 41 -9.50 -6.04 -10.74
CA ILE A 41 -10.49 -5.07 -10.23
C ILE A 41 -10.70 -3.92 -11.21
N ARG A 42 -11.71 -3.08 -10.96
CA ARG A 42 -11.94 -1.85 -11.75
C ARG A 42 -10.86 -0.79 -11.43
N PRO A 43 -10.39 0.00 -12.43
CA PRO A 43 -9.42 1.08 -12.20
C PRO A 43 -9.86 2.11 -11.15
N SER A 44 -11.16 2.44 -11.10
CA SER A 44 -11.71 3.33 -10.07
C SER A 44 -11.59 2.76 -8.65
N THR A 45 -11.65 1.43 -8.51
CA THR A 45 -11.47 0.74 -7.23
C THR A 45 -10.01 0.74 -6.80
N ALA A 46 -9.08 0.50 -7.73
CA ALA A 46 -7.64 0.63 -7.48
C ALA A 46 -7.28 2.06 -7.04
N LYS A 47 -7.76 3.07 -7.76
CA LYS A 47 -7.58 4.50 -7.40
C LYS A 47 -8.08 4.80 -5.99
N ARG A 48 -9.27 4.30 -5.63
CA ARG A 48 -9.83 4.49 -4.28
C ARG A 48 -8.99 3.80 -3.21
N HIS A 49 -8.54 2.58 -3.44
CA HIS A 49 -7.68 1.87 -2.49
C HIS A 49 -6.38 2.63 -2.20
N LEU A 50 -5.72 3.16 -3.24
CA LEU A 50 -4.52 4.00 -3.09
C LEU A 50 -4.82 5.32 -2.37
N ALA A 51 -5.98 5.95 -2.63
CA ALA A 51 -6.40 7.17 -1.94
C ALA A 51 -6.68 6.92 -0.46
N ASP A 52 -7.43 5.87 -0.14
CA ASP A 52 -7.75 5.49 1.24
C ASP A 52 -6.48 5.15 2.02
N MET A 53 -5.51 4.48 1.40
CA MET A 53 -4.23 4.16 2.05
C MET A 53 -3.47 5.44 2.43
N ARG A 54 -3.39 6.41 1.52
CA ARG A 54 -2.77 7.72 1.81
C ARG A 54 -3.53 8.48 2.89
N ALA A 55 -4.86 8.52 2.82
CA ALA A 55 -5.68 9.20 3.81
C ALA A 55 -5.54 8.60 5.23
N ARG A 56 -5.46 7.26 5.34
CA ARG A 56 -5.33 6.57 6.63
C ARG A 56 -3.94 6.68 7.24
N SER A 57 -2.90 6.73 6.42
CA SER A 57 -1.51 6.78 6.88
C SER A 57 -0.97 8.20 7.03
N GLY A 58 -1.56 9.18 6.34
CA GLY A 58 -0.99 10.53 6.20
C GLY A 58 0.25 10.58 5.31
N LEU A 59 0.58 9.48 4.62
CA LEU A 59 1.79 9.34 3.81
C LEU A 59 1.49 9.56 2.33
N THR A 60 2.50 10.02 1.60
CA THR A 60 2.49 10.00 0.12
C THR A 60 2.63 8.56 -0.40
N THR A 61 2.32 8.33 -1.69
CA THR A 61 2.54 7.01 -2.30
C THR A 61 4.01 6.58 -2.22
N GLU A 62 4.94 7.50 -2.45
CA GLU A 62 6.37 7.22 -2.35
C GLU A 62 6.79 6.84 -0.93
N GLN A 63 6.31 7.57 0.08
CA GLN A 63 6.56 7.23 1.48
C GLN A 63 5.94 5.89 1.87
N LEU A 64 4.76 5.53 1.32
CA LEU A 64 4.15 4.22 1.51
C LEU A 64 5.01 3.10 0.90
N ILE A 65 5.58 3.33 -0.29
CA ILE A 65 6.49 2.38 -0.94
C ILE A 65 7.75 2.19 -0.09
N TYR A 66 8.36 3.29 0.35
CA TYR A 66 9.53 3.26 1.22
C TYR A 66 9.26 2.54 2.55
N ALA A 67 8.18 2.93 3.24
CA ALA A 67 7.78 2.32 4.50
C ALA A 67 7.45 0.84 4.33
N GLY A 68 6.81 0.45 3.22
CA GLY A 68 6.47 -0.93 2.95
C GLY A 68 7.65 -1.82 2.65
N ARG A 69 8.64 -1.28 1.94
CA ARG A 69 9.92 -1.95 1.72
C ARG A 69 10.69 -2.10 3.03
N ALA A 70 10.80 -1.03 3.81
CA ALA A 70 11.52 -1.04 5.09
C ALA A 70 10.89 -2.00 6.11
N ALA A 71 9.56 -2.12 6.11
CA ALA A 71 8.82 -3.04 6.96
C ALA A 71 8.68 -4.46 6.38
N GLY A 72 9.22 -4.73 5.18
CA GLY A 72 9.28 -6.06 4.57
C GLY A 72 7.96 -6.61 4.02
N TRP A 73 6.90 -5.79 3.91
CA TRP A 73 5.61 -6.23 3.36
C TRP A 73 5.39 -5.82 1.89
N LEU A 74 6.29 -5.00 1.33
CA LEU A 74 6.31 -4.65 -0.09
C LEU A 74 7.66 -5.01 -0.70
N VAL A 75 7.66 -5.87 -1.72
CA VAL A 75 8.84 -6.18 -2.53
C VAL A 75 8.81 -5.30 -3.77
N VAL A 76 9.85 -4.49 -3.96
CA VAL A 76 10.05 -3.66 -5.15
C VAL A 76 11.33 -4.13 -5.82
N PRO A 77 11.29 -4.69 -7.05
CA PRO A 77 12.50 -4.91 -7.84
C PRO A 77 13.18 -3.55 -8.01
N SER A 78 14.46 -3.45 -7.67
CA SER A 78 15.25 -2.22 -7.49
C SER A 78 14.75 -0.97 -8.22
N LEU A 79 14.62 0.14 -7.47
CA LEU A 79 14.58 1.50 -8.01
C LEU A 79 15.99 1.89 -8.48
N GLU A 80 16.54 1.21 -9.48
CA GLU A 80 17.71 1.75 -10.17
C GLU A 80 17.22 2.99 -10.94
N PRO A 81 17.89 4.15 -10.81
CA PRO A 81 17.58 5.28 -11.67
C PRO A 81 17.88 4.87 -13.11
N LEU A 82 16.90 5.07 -14.01
CA LEU A 82 17.17 5.13 -15.44
C LEU A 82 17.94 6.42 -15.75
#